data_AF-A0A537KX57-F1
#
_entry.id   AF-A0A537KX57-F1
#
_cell.length_a   1.000
_cell.length_b   1.000
_cell.length_c   1.000
_cell.angle_alpha   90.00
_cell.angle_beta   90.00
_cell.angle_gamma   90.00
#
_symmetry.space_group_name_H-M   'P 1'
#
loop_
_entity.id
_entity.type
_entity.pdbx_description
1 polymer ?
#
loop_
_entity_poly.entity_id
_entity_poly.type
_entity_poly.pdbx_seq_one_letter_code
_entity_poly.pdbx_strand_id
1 'polypeptide(L)' 'MPGEAEVKYLDGDFRVVRPGAFVRCAVTNVPIPLEELKYWSVELQEAYATPEAVLQRHAPGRLKEV' A
#
# COMPACT_ATOMS: atom_id res chain seq x y z
N MET A 1 -15.71 -5.80 -15.11
CA MET A 1 -14.28 -5.90 -14.74
C MET A 1 -14.10 -5.19 -13.42
N PRO A 2 -13.56 -5.84 -12.38
CA PRO A 2 -13.17 -5.12 -11.16
C PRO A 2 -12.23 -3.97 -11.56
N GLY A 3 -12.58 -2.75 -11.19
CA GLY A 3 -11.80 -1.56 -11.52
C GLY A 3 -10.73 -1.29 -10.46
N GLU A 4 -9.71 -0.52 -10.84
CA GLU A 4 -8.69 0.00 -9.93
C GLU A 4 -9.35 0.98 -8.96
N ALA A 5 -9.25 0.67 -7.66
CA ALA A 5 -9.66 1.55 -6.59
C ALA A 5 -8.59 2.63 -6.39
N GLU A 6 -9.04 3.85 -6.18
CA GLU A 6 -8.16 4.95 -5.81
C GLU A 6 -8.41 5.24 -4.34
N VAL A 7 -7.45 4.90 -3.49
CA VAL A 7 -7.51 5.13 -2.04
C VAL A 7 -6.43 6.12 -1.65
N LYS A 8 -6.81 6.99 -0.73
CA LYS A 8 -5.92 7.90 -0.04
C LYS A 8 -5.57 7.30 1.31
N TYR A 9 -4.31 6.97 1.49
CA TYR A 9 -3.84 6.36 2.71
C TYR A 9 -3.69 7.43 3.80
N LEU A 10 -4.16 7.16 5.00
CA LEU A 10 -4.06 8.05 6.17
C LEU A 10 -3.32 7.31 7.29
N ASP A 11 -2.90 8.05 8.30
CA ASP A 11 -2.27 7.50 9.50
C ASP A 11 -3.32 6.70 10.29
N GLY A 12 -3.31 5.38 10.12
CA GLY A 12 -4.24 4.44 10.77
C GLY A 12 -5.56 4.16 10.03
N ASP A 13 -5.84 4.84 8.93
CA ASP A 13 -7.08 4.64 8.16
C ASP A 13 -6.83 4.84 6.65
N PHE A 14 -7.79 4.53 5.79
CA PHE A 14 -7.67 4.85 4.36
C PHE A 14 -9.02 5.28 3.79
N ARG A 15 -8.98 6.30 2.94
CA ARG A 15 -10.18 6.87 2.34
C ARG A 15 -10.26 6.50 0.88
N VAL A 16 -11.30 5.76 0.49
CA VAL A 16 -11.60 5.46 -0.91
C VAL A 16 -12.04 6.74 -1.61
N VAL A 17 -11.21 7.24 -2.53
CA VAL A 17 -11.50 8.37 -3.42
C VAL A 17 -12.30 7.89 -4.62
N ARG A 18 -11.93 6.74 -5.21
CA ARG A 18 -12.68 6.07 -6.26
C ARG A 18 -13.01 4.64 -5.85
N PRO A 19 -14.31 4.26 -5.85
CA PRO A 19 -14.71 2.90 -5.56
C PRO A 19 -14.17 1.96 -6.63
N GLY A 20 -13.41 0.96 -6.21
CA GLY A 20 -12.89 -0.10 -7.05
C GLY A 20 -12.74 -1.38 -6.22
N ALA A 21 -12.27 -2.44 -6.85
CA ALA A 21 -12.14 -3.74 -6.19
C ALA A 21 -10.72 -4.01 -5.68
N PHE A 22 -9.71 -3.41 -6.30
CA PHE A 22 -8.30 -3.63 -5.95
C PHE A 22 -7.46 -2.38 -6.19
N VAL A 23 -6.34 -2.25 -5.49
CA VAL A 23 -5.31 -1.24 -5.71
C VAL A 23 -4.09 -1.89 -6.34
N ARG A 24 -3.22 -1.14 -7.01
CA ARG A 24 -1.95 -1.70 -7.50
C ARG A 24 -0.84 -1.54 -6.48
N CYS A 25 -0.04 -2.60 -6.33
CA CYS A 25 1.22 -2.53 -5.61
C CYS A 25 2.17 -1.55 -6.30
N ALA A 26 2.74 -0.59 -5.57
CA ALA A 26 3.69 0.33 -6.16
C ALA A 26 5.03 -0.33 -6.56
N VAL A 27 5.38 -1.45 -5.91
CA VAL A 27 6.65 -2.17 -6.16
C VAL A 27 6.48 -3.24 -7.22
N THR A 28 5.50 -4.12 -7.05
CA THR A 28 5.33 -5.32 -7.89
C THR A 28 4.27 -5.15 -8.98
N ASN A 29 3.53 -4.04 -8.98
CA ASN A 29 2.43 -3.73 -9.91
C ASN A 29 1.26 -4.73 -9.89
N VAL A 30 1.24 -5.69 -8.96
CA VAL A 30 0.16 -6.66 -8.82
C VAL A 30 -1.11 -6.01 -8.26
N PRO A 31 -2.30 -6.48 -8.68
CA PRO A 31 -3.55 -6.05 -8.07
C PRO A 31 -3.71 -6.63 -6.66
N ILE A 32 -3.99 -5.77 -5.68
CA ILE A 32 -4.20 -6.08 -4.27
C ILE A 32 -5.66 -5.74 -3.94
N PRO A 33 -6.51 -6.72 -3.61
CA PRO A 33 -7.86 -6.45 -3.13
C PRO A 33 -7.84 -5.51 -1.94
N LEU A 34 -8.77 -4.55 -1.86
CA LEU A 34 -8.85 -3.64 -0.71
C LEU A 34 -9.03 -4.38 0.62
N GLU A 35 -9.66 -5.56 0.61
CA GLU A 35 -9.80 -6.45 1.76
C GLU A 35 -8.50 -7.14 2.18
N GLU A 36 -7.54 -7.29 1.26
CA GLU A 36 -6.21 -7.87 1.50
C GLU A 36 -5.12 -6.81 1.70
N LEU A 37 -5.50 -5.53 1.59
CA LEU A 37 -4.61 -4.39 1.80
C LEU A 37 -4.22 -4.30 3.29
N LYS A 38 -3.15 -4.99 3.65
CA LYS A 38 -2.58 -5.00 5.01
C LYS A 38 -1.43 -4.02 5.17
N TYR A 39 -0.78 -3.65 4.08
CA TYR A 39 0.43 -2.85 4.11
C TYR A 39 0.33 -1.66 3.17
N TRP A 40 0.47 -0.46 3.73
CA TRP A 40 0.49 0.79 2.97
C TRP A 40 1.44 1.81 3.60
N SER A 41 1.86 2.78 2.79
CA SER A 41 2.65 3.94 3.23
C SER A 41 1.83 5.22 3.06
N VAL A 42 1.64 5.94 4.15
CA VAL A 42 0.94 7.24 4.16
C VAL A 42 1.82 8.33 3.54
N GLU A 43 3.13 8.29 3.79
CA GLU A 43 4.09 9.26 3.28
C GLU A 43 4.20 9.20 1.75
N LEU A 44 4.22 7.99 1.20
CA LEU A 44 4.37 7.76 -0.24
C LEU A 44 3.03 7.57 -0.96
N GLN A 45 1.92 7.42 -0.23
CA GLN A 45 0.61 7.05 -0.77
C GLN A 45 0.66 5.78 -1.62
N GLU A 46 1.41 4.78 -1.17
CA GLU A 46 1.66 3.53 -1.89
C GLU A 46 1.07 2.34 -1.12
N ALA A 47 0.43 1.41 -1.86
CA ALA A 47 0.09 0.08 -1.33
C ALA A 47 1.17 -0.95 -1.65
N TYR A 48 1.33 -1.91 -0.75
CA TYR A 48 2.25 -3.03 -0.91
C TYR A 48 1.52 -4.35 -0.72
N ALA A 49 1.71 -5.27 -1.66
CA ALA A 49 1.09 -6.59 -1.63
C ALA A 49 1.73 -7.49 -0.57
N THR A 50 3.02 -7.31 -0.33
CA THR A 50 3.82 -8.15 0.55
C THR A 50 4.63 -7.32 1.54
N PRO A 51 4.91 -7.85 2.75
CA PRO A 51 5.81 -7.19 3.70
C PRO A 51 7.21 -6.98 3.13
N GLU A 52 7.66 -7.85 2.22
CA GLU A 52 8.94 -7.69 1.49
C GLU A 52 8.95 -6.43 0.63
N ALA A 53 7.84 -6.10 -0.04
CA ALA A 53 7.71 -4.89 -0.84
C ALA A 53 7.74 -3.62 0.04
N VAL A 54 7.14 -3.68 1.24
CA VAL A 54 7.25 -2.61 2.24
C VAL A 54 8.70 -2.46 2.67
N LEU A 55 9.35 -3.55 3.06
CA LEU A 55 10.74 -3.57 3.49
C LEU A 55 11.66 -3.03 2.40
N GLN A 56 11.49 -3.44 1.15
CA GLN A 56 12.28 -2.93 0.02
C GLN A 56 12.17 -1.41 -0.15
N ARG A 57 11.04 -0.80 0.27
CA ARG A 57 10.83 0.65 0.17
C ARG A 57 11.20 1.42 1.43
N HIS A 58 10.90 0.87 2.61
CA HIS A 58 11.13 1.45 3.93
C HIS A 58 12.48 1.07 4.56
N ALA A 59 13.23 0.13 3.98
CA ALA A 59 14.56 -0.26 4.46
C ALA A 59 15.71 0.35 3.64
N PRO A 60 15.93 1.68 3.72
CA PRO A 60 17.28 2.21 3.56
C PRO A 60 17.96 2.56 4.89
N GLY A 61 17.45 2.17 6.07
CA GLY A 61 18.21 2.45 7.31
C GLY A 61 17.61 2.25 8.71
N ARG A 62 16.56 1.44 8.93
CA ARG A 62 16.05 1.21 10.30
C ARG A 62 16.80 0.10 11.06
N LEU A 63 18.13 0.22 11.11
CA LEU A 63 18.95 -0.22 12.23
C LEU A 63 19.26 1.02 13.07
N LYS A 64 18.25 1.64 13.68
CA LYS A 64 18.44 2.63 14.73
C LYS A 64 17.37 2.48 15.78
N GLU A 65 17.64 1.57 16.72
CA GLU A 65 17.23 1.69 18.12
C GLU A 65 18.27 0.86 18.91
N VAL A 66 19.41 1.49 19.23
CA VAL A 66 19.89 1.97 20.55
C VAL A 66 20.11 0.88 21.60
#